data_AF-A0A2D6ASJ5-F1
#
_entry.id   AF-A0A2D6ASJ5-F1
#
_cell.length_a   1.000
_cell.length_b   1.000
_cell.length_c   1.000
_cell.angle_alpha   90.00
_cell.angle_beta   90.00
_cell.angle_gamma   90.00
#
_symmetry.space_group_name_H-M   'P 1'
#
loop_
_entity.id
_entity.type
_entity.pdbx_description
1 polymer ?
#
loop_
_entity_poly.entity_id
_entity_poly.type
_entity_poly.pdbx_seq_one_letter_code
_entity_poly.pdbx_strand_id
1 'polypeptide(L)'
;MNYQTFVSNTSPSMVEDGMAIIKSHYLNHSQFLPDGNPLKNNSVNAIKDYFDNRIVLSSDDVKAYMAASCIMHCFDGWLYLSHAVDSLLKGDKGIAIHLAYYSELRGCLSFLSRQGISVNDHQHIGIGNLGVIKCTKFNGTHAASWDLLKAWINSNNVNHSVLLNYFSIRNITLFDWVNYVPYPITPTIASKFTLDWLKEWNFDVLNYKKDRASRNIVSYRPQRLTDQSIMNFGKKLSGIINLWRFIEPNGTDKFALLDKYIFKILFDKIQTYLHHSIPTLSLNQLINDTFTNVGISTDPVIAHIVNSGASHQIIDFSKNLTIQEPSGKLTPLTIISRALLMLRISSGAAFDLLKSAGVTNDNIEFYLNPIGIENGHWKEATPTNFEALWDDIEESIVSIEDLLADGDNVTLHDFYSNYSSELNKFKQVSRACFWGTCQ
;
A
#
# COMPACT_ATOMS: atom_id res chain seq x y z
N MET A 1 20.95 -10.01 17.91
CA MET A 1 20.38 -8.69 17.59
C MET A 1 18.85 -8.78 17.65
N ASN A 2 18.17 -7.98 18.47
CA ASN A 2 16.70 -7.93 18.42
C ASN A 2 16.25 -7.18 17.14
N TYR A 3 14.98 -7.26 16.75
CA TYR A 3 14.50 -6.56 15.54
C TYR A 3 14.70 -5.05 15.62
N GLN A 4 14.63 -4.45 16.81
CA GLN A 4 14.84 -3.01 17.00
C GLN A 4 16.24 -2.56 16.59
N THR A 5 17.27 -3.27 17.06
CA THR A 5 18.67 -3.01 16.70
C THR A 5 18.91 -3.34 15.23
N PHE A 6 18.29 -4.38 14.69
CA PHE A 6 18.42 -4.71 13.27
C PHE A 6 17.89 -3.59 12.37
N VAL A 7 16.67 -3.13 12.62
CA VAL A 7 16.05 -2.04 11.85
C VAL A 7 16.76 -0.70 12.05
N SER A 8 17.30 -0.43 13.25
CA SER A 8 18.06 0.81 13.49
C SER A 8 19.35 0.91 12.67
N ASN A 9 19.84 -0.21 12.13
CA ASN A 9 21.08 -0.25 11.35
C ASN A 9 20.83 -0.33 9.84
N THR A 10 19.57 -0.44 9.39
CA THR A 10 19.26 -0.41 7.95
C THR A 10 19.14 1.01 7.43
N SER A 11 19.39 1.21 6.14
CA SER A 11 19.41 2.54 5.53
C SER A 11 18.60 2.58 4.22
N PRO A 12 17.55 3.42 4.13
CA PRO A 12 16.82 3.65 2.90
C PRO A 12 17.71 4.22 1.78
N SER A 13 18.75 5.01 2.10
CA SER A 13 19.64 5.59 1.09
C SER A 13 20.48 4.53 0.37
N MET A 14 20.78 3.40 1.04
CA MET A 14 21.46 2.28 0.39
C MET A 14 20.56 1.61 -0.67
N VAL A 15 19.24 1.68 -0.51
CA VAL A 15 18.29 1.16 -1.51
C VAL A 15 18.18 2.14 -2.70
N GLU A 16 18.26 3.44 -2.44
CA GLU A 16 18.38 4.46 -3.49
C GLU A 16 19.64 4.27 -4.34
N ASP A 17 20.79 4.03 -3.70
CA ASP A 17 22.02 3.62 -4.39
C ASP A 17 21.79 2.38 -5.26
N GLY A 18 21.03 1.41 -4.74
CA GLY A 18 20.63 0.20 -5.46
C GLY A 18 19.86 0.52 -6.75
N MET A 19 18.89 1.41 -6.69
CA MET A 19 18.13 1.82 -7.87
C MET A 19 18.99 2.60 -8.87
N ALA A 20 19.95 3.41 -8.38
CA ALA A 20 20.92 4.09 -9.23
C ALA A 20 21.86 3.10 -9.97
N ILE A 21 22.28 2.02 -9.29
CA ILE A 21 23.03 0.91 -9.91
C ILE A 21 22.18 0.26 -11.01
N ILE A 22 20.91 -0.05 -10.72
CA ILE A 22 19.99 -0.65 -11.69
C ILE A 22 19.86 0.23 -12.93
N LYS A 23 19.60 1.52 -12.73
CA LYS A 23 19.46 2.49 -13.82
C LYS A 23 20.71 2.57 -14.69
N SER A 24 21.88 2.61 -14.06
CA SER A 24 23.14 2.83 -14.77
C SER A 24 23.61 1.60 -15.56
N HIS A 25 23.28 0.39 -15.08
CA HIS A 25 23.88 -0.83 -15.61
C HIS A 25 22.90 -1.84 -16.22
N TYR A 26 21.64 -1.87 -15.78
CA TYR A 26 20.75 -3.00 -16.09
C TYR A 26 19.51 -2.61 -16.91
N LEU A 27 18.97 -1.40 -16.75
CA LEU A 27 17.77 -0.99 -17.49
C LEU A 27 17.99 -0.95 -19.01
N ASN A 28 19.18 -0.57 -19.49
CA ASN A 28 19.53 -0.62 -20.92
C ASN A 28 19.59 -2.04 -21.50
N HIS A 29 19.62 -3.05 -20.63
CA HIS A 29 19.57 -4.46 -20.98
C HIS A 29 18.19 -5.08 -20.70
N SER A 30 17.18 -4.26 -20.43
CA SER A 30 15.83 -4.69 -20.09
C SER A 30 15.79 -5.62 -18.87
N GLN A 31 16.57 -5.29 -17.83
CA GLN A 31 16.65 -6.08 -16.60
C GLN A 31 16.70 -5.19 -15.37
N PHE A 32 16.09 -5.63 -14.27
CA PHE A 32 16.31 -5.02 -12.95
C PHE A 32 17.57 -5.58 -12.28
N LEU A 33 17.89 -6.86 -12.48
CA LEU A 33 19.03 -7.53 -11.87
C LEU A 33 19.80 -8.34 -12.90
N PRO A 34 21.15 -8.34 -12.87
CA PRO A 34 21.96 -9.16 -13.75
C PRO A 34 21.83 -10.63 -13.36
N ASP A 35 22.08 -11.54 -14.32
CA ASP A 35 22.03 -12.99 -14.07
C ASP A 35 23.02 -13.46 -13.00
N GLY A 36 24.13 -12.73 -12.82
CA GLY A 36 25.13 -13.00 -11.80
C GLY A 36 24.72 -12.64 -10.37
N ASN A 37 23.62 -11.89 -10.16
CA ASN A 37 23.18 -11.54 -8.82
C ASN A 37 22.62 -12.79 -8.11
N PRO A 38 23.21 -13.25 -6.98
CA PRO A 38 22.81 -14.49 -6.33
C PRO A 38 21.35 -14.51 -5.87
N LEU A 39 20.75 -13.34 -5.63
CA LEU A 39 19.39 -13.19 -5.09
C LEU A 39 18.32 -13.24 -6.18
N LYS A 40 18.66 -13.11 -7.47
CA LYS A 40 17.70 -13.00 -8.58
C LYS A 40 16.78 -14.22 -8.71
N ASN A 41 17.36 -15.42 -8.75
CA ASN A 41 16.61 -16.65 -9.07
C ASN A 41 16.05 -17.35 -7.83
N ASN A 42 16.80 -17.35 -6.72
CA ASN A 42 16.39 -17.99 -5.49
C ASN A 42 17.02 -17.29 -4.28
N SER A 43 16.44 -16.15 -3.91
CA SER A 43 16.88 -15.36 -2.76
C SER A 43 16.88 -16.16 -1.46
N VAL A 44 15.94 -17.09 -1.27
CA VAL A 44 15.88 -17.94 -0.07
C VAL A 44 17.15 -18.79 0.07
N ASN A 45 17.55 -19.50 -0.99
CA ASN A 45 18.75 -20.32 -0.96
C ASN A 45 20.02 -19.48 -0.88
N ALA A 46 20.12 -18.38 -1.65
CA ALA A 46 21.29 -17.51 -1.59
C ALA A 46 21.48 -16.89 -0.20
N ILE A 47 20.41 -16.49 0.47
CA ILE A 47 20.47 -15.97 1.84
C ILE A 47 20.85 -17.08 2.82
N LYS A 48 20.31 -18.28 2.67
CA LYS A 48 20.72 -19.42 3.48
C LYS A 48 22.22 -19.71 3.34
N ASP A 49 22.71 -19.76 2.10
CA ASP A 49 24.13 -19.97 1.80
C ASP A 49 25.00 -18.85 2.37
N TYR A 50 24.53 -17.60 2.34
CA TYR A 50 25.21 -16.47 2.98
C TYR A 50 25.25 -16.60 4.51
N PHE A 51 24.17 -17.04 5.15
CA PHE A 51 24.14 -17.30 6.58
C PHE A 51 25.09 -18.43 6.99
N ASP A 52 25.17 -19.49 6.16
CA ASP A 52 26.09 -20.61 6.32
C ASP A 52 27.55 -20.28 5.93
N ASN A 53 27.81 -19.04 5.50
CA ASN A 53 29.12 -18.57 5.00
C ASN A 53 29.64 -19.36 3.79
N ARG A 54 28.74 -19.94 2.99
CA ARG A 54 29.07 -20.63 1.72
C ARG A 54 29.26 -19.67 0.55
N ILE A 55 28.66 -18.48 0.64
CA ILE A 55 28.84 -17.38 -0.31
C ILE A 55 29.04 -16.06 0.42
N VAL A 56 29.55 -15.06 -0.29
CA VAL A 56 29.54 -13.66 0.14
C VAL A 56 28.53 -12.92 -0.71
N LEU A 57 27.59 -12.21 -0.07
CA LEU A 57 26.71 -11.27 -0.78
C LEU A 57 27.39 -9.90 -0.81
N SER A 58 27.61 -9.39 -2.02
CA SER A 58 28.11 -8.02 -2.17
C SER A 58 27.04 -7.02 -1.71
N SER A 59 27.48 -5.84 -1.27
CA SER A 59 26.53 -4.80 -0.88
C SER A 59 25.71 -4.33 -2.08
N ASP A 60 26.33 -4.17 -3.25
CA ASP A 60 25.67 -3.74 -4.48
C ASP A 60 24.59 -4.72 -4.94
N ASP A 61 24.85 -6.04 -4.83
CA ASP A 61 23.83 -7.05 -5.15
C ASP A 61 22.61 -6.95 -4.24
N VAL A 62 22.82 -6.74 -2.94
CA VAL A 62 21.73 -6.62 -1.96
C VAL A 62 20.97 -5.30 -2.15
N LYS A 63 21.68 -4.19 -2.39
CA LYS A 63 21.10 -2.88 -2.68
C LYS A 63 20.17 -2.95 -3.90
N ALA A 64 20.68 -3.46 -5.02
CA ALA A 64 19.90 -3.63 -6.25
C ALA A 64 18.72 -4.58 -6.03
N TYR A 65 18.94 -5.73 -5.37
CA TYR A 65 17.85 -6.67 -5.08
C TYR A 65 16.73 -6.05 -4.25
N MET A 66 17.06 -5.25 -3.22
CA MET A 66 16.05 -4.58 -2.39
C MET A 66 15.30 -3.49 -3.18
N ALA A 67 16.01 -2.75 -4.04
CA ALA A 67 15.39 -1.75 -4.90
C ALA A 67 14.38 -2.40 -5.87
N ALA A 68 14.79 -3.48 -6.54
CA ALA A 68 13.90 -4.26 -7.40
C ALA A 68 12.73 -4.87 -6.60
N SER A 69 13.00 -5.44 -5.42
CA SER A 69 11.97 -6.05 -4.56
C SER A 69 10.92 -5.05 -4.10
N CYS A 70 11.29 -3.79 -3.85
CA CYS A 70 10.34 -2.74 -3.52
C CYS A 70 9.28 -2.57 -4.62
N ILE A 71 9.72 -2.45 -5.87
CA ILE A 71 8.84 -2.29 -7.04
C ILE A 71 8.00 -3.55 -7.23
N MET A 72 8.65 -4.71 -7.33
CA MET A 72 8.01 -6.00 -7.64
C MET A 72 6.93 -6.38 -6.62
N HIS A 73 7.23 -6.27 -5.33
CA HIS A 73 6.23 -6.58 -4.30
C HIS A 73 5.07 -5.59 -4.27
N CYS A 74 5.28 -4.33 -4.71
CA CYS A 74 4.17 -3.38 -4.84
C CYS A 74 3.20 -3.85 -5.93
N PHE A 75 3.71 -4.17 -7.13
CA PHE A 75 2.90 -4.70 -8.24
C PHE A 75 2.20 -6.01 -7.86
N ASP A 76 2.93 -6.97 -7.28
CA ASP A 76 2.35 -8.24 -6.80
C ASP A 76 1.18 -7.98 -5.84
N GLY A 77 1.36 -7.05 -4.89
CA GLY A 77 0.35 -6.76 -3.89
C GLY A 77 -0.95 -6.23 -4.51
N TRP A 78 -0.86 -5.36 -5.50
CA TRP A 78 -2.01 -4.87 -6.26
C TRP A 78 -2.69 -5.97 -7.09
N LEU A 79 -1.93 -6.91 -7.66
CA LEU A 79 -2.49 -8.10 -8.33
C LEU A 79 -3.26 -9.00 -7.36
N TYR A 80 -2.67 -9.29 -6.19
CA TYR A 80 -3.38 -10.02 -5.12
C TYR A 80 -4.68 -9.33 -4.70
N LEU A 81 -4.70 -7.99 -4.65
CA LEU A 81 -5.92 -7.24 -4.33
C LEU A 81 -7.00 -7.43 -5.39
N SER A 82 -6.63 -7.39 -6.67
CA SER A 82 -7.57 -7.63 -7.79
C SER A 82 -8.20 -9.01 -7.71
N HIS A 83 -7.38 -10.04 -7.45
CA HIS A 83 -7.89 -11.40 -7.28
C HIS A 83 -8.76 -11.55 -6.01
N ALA A 84 -8.46 -10.81 -4.95
CA ALA A 84 -9.31 -10.76 -3.76
C ALA A 84 -10.70 -10.17 -4.07
N VAL A 85 -10.73 -9.07 -4.85
CA VAL A 85 -11.98 -8.44 -5.30
C VAL A 85 -12.78 -9.38 -6.21
N ASP A 86 -12.14 -10.00 -7.20
CA ASP A 86 -12.79 -10.99 -8.07
C ASP A 86 -13.39 -12.15 -7.28
N SER A 87 -12.64 -12.68 -6.30
CA SER A 87 -13.10 -13.76 -5.41
C SER A 87 -14.30 -13.32 -4.56
N LEU A 88 -14.29 -12.09 -4.03
CA LEU A 88 -15.39 -11.54 -3.25
C LEU A 88 -16.67 -11.44 -4.09
N LEU A 89 -16.55 -10.88 -5.31
CA LEU A 89 -17.68 -10.72 -6.23
C LEU A 89 -18.27 -12.10 -6.59
N LYS A 90 -17.42 -13.10 -6.83
CA LYS A 90 -17.81 -14.51 -7.05
C LYS A 90 -18.42 -15.21 -5.83
N GLY A 91 -18.40 -14.57 -4.66
CA GLY A 91 -18.97 -15.11 -3.43
C GLY A 91 -18.04 -16.01 -2.63
N ASP A 92 -16.76 -16.11 -3.01
CA ASP A 92 -15.76 -16.81 -2.22
C ASP A 92 -15.08 -15.86 -1.23
N LYS A 93 -15.72 -15.71 -0.07
CA LYS A 93 -15.22 -14.87 1.02
C LYS A 93 -13.88 -15.36 1.56
N GLY A 94 -13.69 -16.68 1.64
CA GLY A 94 -12.50 -17.28 2.23
C GLY A 94 -11.26 -17.01 1.37
N ILE A 95 -11.38 -17.23 0.06
CA ILE A 95 -10.34 -16.89 -0.90
C ILE A 95 -10.11 -15.38 -0.95
N ALA A 96 -11.18 -14.56 -0.93
CA ALA A 96 -11.04 -13.11 -0.90
C ALA A 96 -10.22 -12.61 0.31
N ILE A 97 -10.51 -13.13 1.51
CA ILE A 97 -9.75 -12.82 2.73
C ILE A 97 -8.30 -13.29 2.59
N HIS A 98 -8.07 -14.51 2.10
CA HIS A 98 -6.73 -15.06 1.94
C HIS A 98 -5.88 -14.18 1.02
N LEU A 99 -6.40 -13.84 -0.16
CA LEU A 99 -5.69 -13.04 -1.15
C LEU A 99 -5.49 -11.60 -0.69
N ALA A 100 -6.47 -10.98 -0.03
CA ALA A 100 -6.33 -9.64 0.52
C ALA A 100 -5.24 -9.60 1.62
N TYR A 101 -5.11 -10.65 2.43
CA TYR A 101 -4.03 -10.74 3.42
C TYR A 101 -2.65 -10.86 2.77
N TYR A 102 -2.53 -11.57 1.65
CA TYR A 102 -1.29 -11.62 0.88
C TYR A 102 -0.99 -10.30 0.18
N SER A 103 -2.02 -9.59 -0.29
CA SER A 103 -1.90 -8.23 -0.81
C SER A 103 -1.29 -7.28 0.24
N GLU A 104 -1.84 -7.29 1.46
CA GLU A 104 -1.33 -6.52 2.60
C GLU A 104 0.13 -6.89 2.94
N LEU A 105 0.44 -8.20 2.97
CA LEU A 105 1.80 -8.68 3.18
C LEU A 105 2.76 -8.17 2.09
N ARG A 106 2.39 -8.27 0.81
CA ARG A 106 3.24 -7.82 -0.30
C ARG A 106 3.48 -6.32 -0.24
N GLY A 107 2.46 -5.51 0.07
CA GLY A 107 2.64 -4.09 0.35
C GLY A 107 3.64 -3.83 1.50
N CYS A 108 3.52 -4.58 2.60
CA CYS A 108 4.46 -4.50 3.73
C CYS A 108 5.90 -4.87 3.33
N LEU A 109 6.08 -5.95 2.55
CA LEU A 109 7.40 -6.36 2.04
C LEU A 109 8.01 -5.33 1.11
N SER A 110 7.21 -4.73 0.23
CA SER A 110 7.64 -3.63 -0.65
C SER A 110 8.13 -2.44 0.18
N PHE A 111 7.34 -2.00 1.16
CA PHE A 111 7.72 -0.92 2.06
C PHE A 111 9.00 -1.25 2.85
N LEU A 112 9.08 -2.42 3.49
CA LEU A 112 10.28 -2.83 4.23
C LEU A 112 11.53 -2.91 3.33
N SER A 113 11.37 -3.36 2.08
CA SER A 113 12.47 -3.38 1.11
C SER A 113 12.98 -1.97 0.82
N ARG A 114 12.09 -0.97 0.67
CA ARG A 114 12.46 0.44 0.56
C ARG A 114 13.27 0.94 1.77
N GLN A 115 12.98 0.41 2.95
CA GLN A 115 13.67 0.75 4.20
C GLN A 115 15.00 0.00 4.40
N GLY A 116 15.43 -0.81 3.42
CA GLY A 116 16.66 -1.60 3.49
C GLY A 116 16.52 -2.91 4.24
N ILE A 117 15.31 -3.47 4.33
CA ILE A 117 15.00 -4.72 5.03
C ILE A 117 14.42 -5.74 4.03
N SER A 118 15.08 -6.89 3.90
CA SER A 118 14.59 -8.00 3.10
C SER A 118 14.11 -9.12 4.01
N VAL A 119 12.78 -9.33 4.01
CA VAL A 119 12.14 -10.45 4.69
C VAL A 119 12.04 -11.61 3.72
N ASN A 120 12.56 -12.76 4.14
CA ASN A 120 12.55 -14.00 3.37
C ASN A 120 12.02 -15.11 4.28
N ASP A 121 12.16 -16.37 3.89
CA ASP A 121 11.54 -17.52 4.57
C ASP A 121 11.77 -17.55 6.09
N HIS A 122 12.96 -17.97 6.55
CA HIS A 122 13.34 -17.97 7.97
C HIS A 122 14.61 -17.16 8.25
N GLN A 123 15.25 -16.60 7.24
CA GLN A 123 16.48 -15.81 7.39
C GLN A 123 16.27 -14.47 6.72
N HIS A 124 16.67 -13.39 7.38
CA HIS A 124 16.40 -12.04 6.91
C HIS A 124 17.69 -11.25 6.86
N ILE A 125 17.83 -10.40 5.86
CA ILE A 125 18.99 -9.53 5.68
C ILE A 125 18.55 -8.09 5.64
N GLY A 126 19.42 -7.20 6.08
CA GLY A 126 19.28 -5.76 5.94
C GLY A 126 20.48 -5.19 5.20
N ILE A 127 20.35 -3.97 4.70
CA ILE A 127 21.46 -3.19 4.16
C ILE A 127 21.56 -1.89 4.94
N GLY A 128 22.75 -1.63 5.48
CA GLY A 128 23.08 -0.40 6.19
C GLY A 128 24.31 0.26 5.60
N ASN A 129 24.73 1.38 6.18
CA ASN A 129 25.91 2.13 5.73
C ASN A 129 27.22 1.32 5.88
N LEU A 130 27.23 0.28 6.73
CA LEU A 130 28.36 -0.62 6.94
C LEU A 130 28.29 -1.90 6.08
N GLY A 131 27.29 -2.01 5.20
CA GLY A 131 27.07 -3.17 4.33
C GLY A 131 25.92 -4.08 4.79
N VAL A 132 26.00 -5.36 4.39
CA VAL A 132 24.94 -6.35 4.58
C VAL A 132 24.87 -6.80 6.05
N ILE A 133 23.66 -6.82 6.61
CA ILE A 133 23.39 -7.12 8.02
C ILE A 133 22.57 -8.42 8.11
N LYS A 134 23.06 -9.40 8.88
CA LYS A 134 22.29 -10.62 9.19
C LYS A 134 21.30 -10.35 10.33
N CYS A 135 20.02 -10.62 10.12
CA CYS A 135 19.06 -10.68 11.22
C CYS A 135 19.28 -11.96 12.02
N THR A 136 19.32 -11.87 13.36
CA THR A 136 19.55 -13.06 14.21
C THR A 136 18.26 -13.74 14.66
N LYS A 137 17.10 -13.29 14.16
CA LYS A 137 15.80 -13.94 14.42
C LYS A 137 15.36 -14.71 13.18
N PHE A 138 14.76 -15.87 13.40
CA PHE A 138 14.47 -16.85 12.35
C PHE A 138 12.98 -17.14 12.21
N ASN A 139 12.15 -16.09 12.24
CA ASN A 139 10.70 -16.27 12.13
C ASN A 139 10.31 -16.47 10.66
N GLY A 140 9.23 -17.23 10.42
CA GLY A 140 8.63 -17.30 9.08
C GLY A 140 8.22 -15.93 8.54
N THR A 141 8.27 -15.74 7.21
CA THR A 141 8.01 -14.47 6.48
C THR A 141 6.87 -13.64 7.06
N HIS A 142 5.69 -14.25 7.28
CA HIS A 142 4.54 -13.53 7.83
C HIS A 142 4.83 -12.93 9.21
N ALA A 143 5.33 -13.73 10.15
CA ALA A 143 5.59 -13.25 11.51
C ALA A 143 6.71 -12.20 11.51
N ALA A 144 7.77 -12.43 10.73
CA ALA A 144 8.88 -11.51 10.60
C ALA A 144 8.46 -10.16 10.02
N SER A 145 7.63 -10.13 8.97
CA SER A 145 7.20 -8.88 8.32
C SER A 145 6.55 -7.92 9.30
N TRP A 146 5.59 -8.40 10.09
CA TRP A 146 4.90 -7.56 11.06
C TRP A 146 5.77 -7.21 12.27
N ASP A 147 6.59 -8.14 12.76
CA ASP A 147 7.51 -7.84 13.85
C ASP A 147 8.57 -6.78 13.44
N LEU A 148 9.03 -6.84 12.19
CA LEU A 148 9.98 -5.88 11.61
C LEU A 148 9.34 -4.52 11.35
N LEU A 149 8.12 -4.48 10.77
CA LEU A 149 7.39 -3.24 10.60
C LEU A 149 7.07 -2.60 11.97
N LYS A 150 6.72 -3.40 12.98
CA LYS A 150 6.56 -2.93 14.36
C LYS A 150 7.86 -2.38 14.93
N ALA A 151 8.99 -3.05 14.70
CA ALA A 151 10.30 -2.56 15.14
C ALA A 151 10.67 -1.24 14.43
N TRP A 152 10.36 -1.12 13.13
CA TRP A 152 10.54 0.11 12.36
C TRP A 152 9.71 1.26 12.94
N ILE A 153 8.42 1.03 13.19
CA ILE A 153 7.50 2.01 13.77
C ILE A 153 7.98 2.49 15.15
N ASN A 154 8.51 1.59 15.98
CA ASN A 154 8.93 1.95 17.33
C ASN A 154 10.40 2.40 17.42
N SER A 155 11.09 2.56 16.29
CA SER A 155 12.51 2.94 16.27
C SER A 155 12.73 4.43 16.37
N ASN A 156 13.45 4.87 17.40
CA ASN A 156 13.88 6.27 17.52
C ASN A 156 15.04 6.63 16.57
N ASN A 157 15.72 5.63 16.00
CA ASN A 157 16.88 5.82 15.13
C ASN A 157 16.52 5.79 13.63
N VAL A 158 15.23 5.64 13.31
CA VAL A 158 14.72 5.67 11.94
C VAL A 158 14.12 7.04 11.69
N ASN A 159 14.39 7.62 10.51
CA ASN A 159 13.70 8.82 10.09
C ASN A 159 12.30 8.49 9.54
N HIS A 160 11.26 8.64 10.37
CA HIS A 160 9.88 8.41 9.96
C HIS A 160 9.29 9.52 9.09
N SER A 161 9.93 10.69 8.99
CA SER A 161 9.40 11.80 8.19
C SER A 161 9.32 11.46 6.71
N VAL A 162 10.10 10.47 6.25
CA VAL A 162 10.05 9.97 4.86
C VAL A 162 8.65 9.51 4.46
N LEU A 163 7.85 9.02 5.41
CA LEU A 163 6.49 8.54 5.12
C LEU A 163 5.56 9.68 4.67
N LEU A 164 5.82 10.91 5.12
CA LEU A 164 5.06 12.10 4.70
C LEU A 164 5.30 12.47 3.23
N ASN A 165 6.42 12.02 2.63
CA ASN A 165 6.70 12.25 1.21
C ASN A 165 5.90 11.34 0.29
N TYR A 166 5.29 10.27 0.82
CA TYR A 166 4.58 9.28 0.00
C TYR A 166 3.17 9.72 -0.37
N PHE A 167 2.67 10.80 0.23
CA PHE A 167 1.33 11.33 0.06
C PHE A 167 1.40 12.79 -0.38
N SER A 168 0.47 13.20 -1.23
CA SER A 168 0.46 14.55 -1.77
C SER A 168 -0.94 15.06 -2.04
N ILE A 169 -1.10 16.37 -1.91
CA ILE A 169 -2.31 17.10 -2.32
C ILE A 169 -1.84 18.28 -3.15
N ARG A 170 -2.43 18.44 -4.34
CA ARG A 170 -2.03 19.45 -5.33
C ARG A 170 -0.54 19.39 -5.64
N ASN A 171 -0.01 18.16 -5.78
CA ASN A 171 1.43 17.90 -6.00
C ASN A 171 2.37 18.46 -4.90
N ILE A 172 1.84 18.81 -3.72
CA ILE A 172 2.62 19.19 -2.53
C ILE A 172 2.59 18.02 -1.56
N THR A 173 3.78 17.54 -1.14
CA THR A 173 3.88 16.41 -0.22
C THR A 173 3.34 16.77 1.16
N LEU A 174 2.89 15.79 1.96
CA LEU A 174 2.51 16.09 3.34
C LEU A 174 3.68 16.59 4.17
N PHE A 175 4.91 16.22 3.80
CA PHE A 175 6.11 16.75 4.45
C PHE A 175 6.19 18.26 4.27
N ASP A 176 5.98 18.73 3.05
CA ASP A 176 5.97 20.16 2.72
C ASP A 176 4.76 20.87 3.33
N TRP A 177 3.57 20.26 3.30
CA TRP A 177 2.38 20.80 3.97
C TRP A 177 2.62 21.08 5.45
N VAL A 178 3.34 20.21 6.16
CA VAL A 178 3.70 20.44 7.57
C VAL A 178 4.64 21.65 7.72
N ASN A 179 5.58 21.85 6.79
CA ASN A 179 6.47 23.02 6.81
C ASN A 179 5.73 24.34 6.57
N TYR A 180 4.56 24.31 5.93
CA TYR A 180 3.72 25.49 5.73
C TYR A 180 2.79 25.79 6.90
N VAL A 181 2.74 24.96 7.95
CA VAL A 181 1.96 25.25 9.14
C VAL A 181 2.57 26.47 9.87
N PRO A 182 1.83 27.56 10.09
CA PRO A 182 2.36 28.78 10.71
C PRO A 182 2.48 28.70 12.24
N TYR A 183 2.58 27.49 12.79
CA TYR A 183 2.62 27.19 14.22
C TYR A 183 3.81 26.26 14.53
N PRO A 184 4.25 26.15 15.81
CA PRO A 184 5.39 25.31 16.18
C PRO A 184 5.17 23.80 15.99
N ILE A 185 5.35 23.32 14.75
CA ILE A 185 5.33 21.91 14.37
C ILE A 185 6.45 21.65 13.37
N THR A 186 7.01 20.43 13.37
CA THR A 186 8.00 20.00 12.39
C THR A 186 7.59 18.67 11.78
N PRO A 187 8.07 18.32 10.57
CA PRO A 187 7.80 17.01 9.97
C PRO A 187 8.22 15.84 10.87
N THR A 188 9.28 15.97 11.66
CA THR A 188 9.72 14.96 12.63
C THR A 188 8.73 14.74 13.78
N ILE A 189 8.05 15.80 14.23
CA ILE A 189 6.98 15.67 15.24
C ILE A 189 5.72 15.10 14.58
N ALA A 190 5.33 15.68 13.45
CA ALA A 190 4.13 15.28 12.71
C ALA A 190 4.20 13.80 12.26
N SER A 191 5.38 13.30 11.90
CA SER A 191 5.57 11.88 11.55
C SER A 191 5.24 10.93 12.70
N LYS A 192 5.28 11.36 13.97
CA LYS A 192 4.83 10.50 15.08
C LYS A 192 3.33 10.19 14.99
N PHE A 193 2.52 11.12 14.48
CA PHE A 193 1.09 10.90 14.26
C PHE A 193 0.84 9.93 13.10
N THR A 194 1.73 9.93 12.11
CA THR A 194 1.73 8.92 11.05
C THR A 194 2.06 7.53 11.58
N LEU A 195 2.90 7.40 12.61
CA LEU A 195 3.11 6.08 13.22
C LEU A 195 1.83 5.53 13.86
N ASP A 196 0.97 6.40 14.37
CA ASP A 196 -0.30 6.00 14.96
C ASP A 196 -1.32 5.57 13.90
N TRP A 197 -1.39 6.22 12.73
CA TRP A 197 -2.19 5.67 11.61
C TRP A 197 -1.68 4.27 11.21
N LEU A 198 -0.36 4.07 11.24
CA LEU A 198 0.24 2.87 10.67
C LEU A 198 -0.07 1.71 11.59
N LYS A 199 -0.01 1.99 12.90
CA LYS A 199 -0.51 1.11 13.94
C LYS A 199 -2.00 0.86 13.77
N GLU A 200 -2.85 1.88 13.71
CA GLU A 200 -4.30 1.70 13.64
C GLU A 200 -4.77 0.90 12.41
N TRP A 201 -4.13 1.07 11.24
CA TRP A 201 -4.55 0.41 10.00
C TRP A 201 -3.91 -0.96 9.78
N ASN A 202 -2.69 -1.19 10.28
CA ASN A 202 -1.93 -2.41 10.00
C ASN A 202 -1.61 -3.22 11.28
N PHE A 203 -1.85 -2.64 12.46
CA PHE A 203 -1.54 -3.23 13.76
C PHE A 203 -2.65 -3.01 14.79
N ASP A 204 -3.51 -4.00 14.92
CA ASP A 204 -3.83 -4.39 16.27
C ASP A 204 -2.92 -5.57 16.67
N VAL A 205 -1.86 -5.29 17.43
CA VAL A 205 -0.93 -6.28 17.97
C VAL A 205 -1.65 -7.32 18.84
N LEU A 206 -2.78 -6.98 19.46
CA LEU A 206 -3.59 -7.92 20.25
C LEU A 206 -4.40 -8.84 19.34
N ASN A 207 -4.85 -8.35 18.19
CA ASN A 207 -5.64 -9.11 17.23
C ASN A 207 -4.81 -9.73 16.10
N TYR A 208 -3.54 -9.40 15.90
CA TYR A 208 -2.66 -10.03 14.90
C TYR A 208 -2.65 -11.57 15.01
N LYS A 209 -2.62 -12.10 16.25
CA LYS A 209 -2.74 -13.54 16.49
C LYS A 209 -4.10 -14.09 16.06
N LYS A 210 -5.18 -13.33 16.25
CA LYS A 210 -6.54 -13.68 15.86
C LYS A 210 -6.75 -13.54 14.35
N ASP A 211 -6.24 -12.48 13.71
CA ASP A 211 -6.25 -12.30 12.25
C ASP A 211 -5.52 -13.43 11.55
N ARG A 212 -4.34 -13.81 12.07
CA ARG A 212 -3.61 -14.98 11.59
C ARG A 212 -4.43 -16.27 11.78
N ALA A 213 -5.12 -16.42 12.92
CA ALA A 213 -5.99 -17.57 13.15
C ALA A 213 -7.18 -17.60 12.18
N SER A 214 -7.88 -16.47 11.97
CA SER A 214 -8.96 -16.31 11.00
C SER A 214 -8.48 -16.60 9.59
N ARG A 215 -7.32 -16.08 9.20
CA ARG A 215 -6.64 -16.42 7.94
C ARG A 215 -6.38 -17.92 7.83
N ASN A 216 -5.82 -18.56 8.86
CA ASN A 216 -5.59 -20.00 8.89
C ASN A 216 -6.88 -20.79 8.71
N ILE A 217 -7.96 -20.35 9.38
CA ILE A 217 -9.27 -20.96 9.26
C ILE A 217 -9.75 -20.88 7.82
N VAL A 218 -9.68 -19.71 7.17
CA VAL A 218 -10.11 -19.57 5.77
C VAL A 218 -9.23 -20.31 4.77
N SER A 219 -7.95 -20.51 5.11
CA SER A 219 -6.96 -21.13 4.21
C SER A 219 -6.95 -22.67 4.27
N TYR A 220 -7.24 -23.26 5.44
CA TYR A 220 -7.03 -24.70 5.66
C TYR A 220 -8.32 -25.47 5.97
N ARG A 221 -9.44 -24.81 6.26
CA ARG A 221 -10.71 -25.48 6.59
C ARG A 221 -11.73 -25.35 5.46
N PRO A 222 -12.62 -26.35 5.25
CA PRO A 222 -13.73 -26.20 4.32
C PRO A 222 -14.71 -25.11 4.79
N GLN A 223 -14.81 -24.01 4.05
CA GLN A 223 -15.53 -22.81 4.50
C GLN A 223 -17.04 -23.00 4.61
N ARG A 224 -17.64 -23.70 3.64
CA ARG A 224 -19.11 -23.88 3.58
C ARG A 224 -19.66 -24.83 4.65
N LEU A 225 -18.80 -25.52 5.39
CA LEU A 225 -19.22 -26.30 6.56
C LEU A 225 -19.48 -25.40 7.77
N THR A 226 -18.78 -24.27 7.88
CA THR A 226 -18.78 -23.41 9.07
C THR A 226 -19.44 -22.05 8.84
N ASP A 227 -19.44 -21.52 7.62
CA ASP A 227 -20.14 -20.28 7.27
C ASP A 227 -20.91 -20.45 5.95
N GLN A 228 -22.24 -20.42 6.05
CA GLN A 228 -23.16 -20.43 4.90
C GLN A 228 -23.74 -19.05 4.61
N SER A 229 -23.29 -18.01 5.31
CA SER A 229 -23.87 -16.70 5.11
C SER A 229 -23.57 -16.14 3.73
N ILE A 230 -24.61 -15.59 3.13
CA ILE A 230 -24.52 -14.90 1.84
C ILE A 230 -24.33 -13.42 2.14
N MET A 231 -23.29 -12.83 1.56
CA MET A 231 -23.18 -11.37 1.54
C MET A 231 -24.01 -10.88 0.35
N ASN A 232 -24.96 -9.98 0.61
CA ASN A 232 -25.77 -9.35 -0.44
C ASN A 232 -24.83 -8.78 -1.52
N PHE A 233 -25.14 -9.08 -2.79
CA PHE A 233 -24.26 -8.76 -3.90
C PHE A 233 -24.16 -7.25 -4.12
N GLY A 234 -25.26 -6.51 -3.99
CA GLY A 234 -25.27 -5.04 -4.00
C GLY A 234 -24.31 -4.44 -2.97
N LYS A 235 -24.30 -4.95 -1.73
CA LYS A 235 -23.33 -4.51 -0.71
C LYS A 235 -21.87 -4.75 -1.11
N LYS A 236 -21.57 -5.82 -1.85
CA LYS A 236 -20.22 -6.04 -2.38
C LYS A 236 -19.89 -4.99 -3.43
N LEU A 237 -20.78 -4.78 -4.40
CA LEU A 237 -20.60 -3.80 -5.46
C LEU A 237 -20.39 -2.40 -4.89
N SER A 238 -21.26 -1.93 -3.98
CA SER A 238 -21.10 -0.63 -3.32
C SER A 238 -19.77 -0.52 -2.57
N GLY A 239 -19.32 -1.60 -1.91
CA GLY A 239 -18.02 -1.63 -1.23
C GLY A 239 -16.84 -1.47 -2.20
N ILE A 240 -16.91 -2.09 -3.38
CA ILE A 240 -15.86 -1.98 -4.41
C ILE A 240 -15.94 -0.64 -5.17
N ILE A 241 -17.14 -0.11 -5.43
CA ILE A 241 -17.31 1.25 -5.98
C ILE A 241 -16.66 2.28 -5.05
N ASN A 242 -16.95 2.20 -3.74
CA ASN A 242 -16.33 3.08 -2.75
C ASN A 242 -14.82 2.90 -2.66
N LEU A 243 -14.30 1.70 -2.91
CA LEU A 243 -12.86 1.47 -3.02
C LEU A 243 -12.28 2.22 -4.23
N TRP A 244 -12.90 2.10 -5.40
CA TRP A 244 -12.47 2.76 -6.63
C TRP A 244 -12.49 4.28 -6.52
N ARG A 245 -13.62 4.85 -6.09
CA ARG A 245 -13.75 6.31 -5.89
C ARG A 245 -12.75 6.86 -4.87
N PHE A 246 -12.33 6.04 -3.91
CA PHE A 246 -11.30 6.44 -2.94
C PHE A 246 -9.91 6.56 -3.56
N ILE A 247 -9.59 5.73 -4.56
CA ILE A 247 -8.29 5.67 -5.23
C ILE A 247 -8.27 6.29 -6.62
N GLU A 248 -9.33 7.00 -6.97
CA GLU A 248 -9.48 7.72 -8.22
C GLU A 248 -8.33 8.73 -8.41
N PRO A 249 -7.64 8.71 -9.57
CA PRO A 249 -6.70 9.75 -9.92
C PRO A 249 -7.43 11.02 -10.38
N ASN A 250 -6.83 12.19 -10.15
CA ASN A 250 -7.35 13.47 -10.63
C ASN A 250 -6.20 14.37 -11.09
N GLY A 251 -5.79 14.19 -12.35
CA GLY A 251 -4.69 14.96 -12.94
C GLY A 251 -3.42 14.85 -12.10
N THR A 252 -3.02 15.95 -11.47
CA THR A 252 -1.77 15.98 -10.68
C THR A 252 -1.80 15.10 -9.44
N ASP A 253 -2.98 14.74 -8.91
CA ASP A 253 -3.12 13.96 -7.68
C ASP A 253 -3.53 12.52 -7.99
N LYS A 254 -2.59 11.57 -7.85
CA LYS A 254 -2.78 10.16 -8.24
C LYS A 254 -3.75 9.37 -7.34
N PHE A 255 -4.01 9.86 -6.12
CA PHE A 255 -4.96 9.28 -5.16
C PHE A 255 -5.72 10.42 -4.45
N ALA A 256 -6.39 11.27 -5.23
CA ALA A 256 -6.82 12.59 -4.80
C ALA A 256 -7.72 12.59 -3.56
N LEU A 257 -8.70 11.69 -3.49
CA LEU A 257 -9.62 11.62 -2.35
C LEU A 257 -8.95 10.98 -1.13
N LEU A 258 -8.25 9.85 -1.31
CA LEU A 258 -7.55 9.16 -0.24
C LEU A 258 -6.54 10.08 0.44
N ASP A 259 -5.69 10.77 -0.33
CA ASP A 259 -4.64 11.63 0.22
C ASP A 259 -5.25 12.83 0.99
N LYS A 260 -6.41 13.35 0.57
CA LYS A 260 -7.19 14.37 1.32
C LYS A 260 -7.68 13.87 2.68
N TYR A 261 -8.18 12.65 2.76
CA TYR A 261 -8.56 12.05 4.05
C TYR A 261 -7.34 11.83 4.94
N ILE A 262 -6.22 11.41 4.35
CA ILE A 262 -4.94 11.25 5.03
C ILE A 262 -4.42 12.58 5.59
N PHE A 263 -4.50 13.66 4.81
CA PHE A 263 -4.21 15.02 5.27
C PHE A 263 -5.12 15.44 6.42
N LYS A 264 -6.42 15.19 6.34
CA LYS A 264 -7.35 15.50 7.43
C LYS A 264 -6.96 14.76 8.72
N ILE A 265 -6.61 13.48 8.64
CA ILE A 265 -6.16 12.70 9.80
C ILE A 265 -4.89 13.28 10.40
N LEU A 266 -3.91 13.65 9.56
CA LEU A 266 -2.67 14.28 10.02
C LEU A 266 -2.93 15.63 10.69
N PHE A 267 -3.70 16.51 10.06
CA PHE A 267 -3.97 17.85 10.56
C PHE A 267 -4.84 17.86 11.82
N ASP A 268 -5.75 16.90 11.98
CA ASP A 268 -6.50 16.67 13.22
C ASP A 268 -5.57 16.36 14.40
N LYS A 269 -4.55 15.51 14.17
CA LYS A 269 -3.53 15.18 15.18
C LYS A 269 -2.59 16.35 15.46
N ILE A 270 -2.18 17.10 14.42
CA ILE A 270 -1.38 18.33 14.59
C ILE A 270 -2.16 19.36 15.40
N GLN A 271 -3.45 19.55 15.08
CA GLN A 271 -4.32 20.45 15.82
C GLN A 271 -4.44 20.03 17.29
N THR A 272 -4.65 18.74 17.57
CA THR A 272 -4.69 18.19 18.94
C THR A 272 -3.37 18.43 19.67
N TYR A 273 -2.24 18.28 18.98
CA TYR A 273 -0.92 18.58 19.55
C TYR A 273 -0.77 20.06 19.89
N LEU A 274 -1.08 20.95 18.94
CA LEU A 274 -0.98 22.41 19.10
C LEU A 274 -1.97 22.97 20.12
N HIS A 275 -3.10 22.31 20.35
CA HIS A 275 -4.12 22.69 21.34
C HIS A 275 -3.56 22.84 22.75
N HIS A 276 -2.51 22.11 23.10
CA HIS A 276 -1.81 22.27 24.39
C HIS A 276 -1.21 23.68 24.56
N SER A 277 -0.74 24.28 23.46
CA SER A 277 -0.16 25.63 23.43
C SER A 277 -1.10 26.71 22.93
N ILE A 278 -2.11 26.34 22.12
CA ILE A 278 -3.04 27.26 21.47
C ILE A 278 -4.47 26.67 21.60
N PRO A 279 -5.11 26.78 22.77
CA PRO A 279 -6.37 26.08 23.06
C PRO A 279 -7.56 26.48 22.18
N THR A 280 -7.52 27.67 21.56
CA THR A 280 -8.60 28.18 20.71
C THR A 280 -8.43 27.80 19.23
N LEU A 281 -7.32 27.17 18.84
CA LEU A 281 -7.03 26.84 17.45
C LEU A 281 -7.99 25.78 16.93
N SER A 282 -8.90 26.14 16.03
CA SER A 282 -9.76 25.16 15.37
C SER A 282 -9.04 24.47 14.20
N LEU A 283 -9.48 23.25 13.83
CA LEU A 283 -8.94 22.54 12.67
C LEU A 283 -9.12 23.34 11.37
N ASN A 284 -10.27 23.99 11.20
CA ASN A 284 -10.53 24.87 10.05
C ASN A 284 -9.57 26.06 10.00
N GLN A 285 -9.31 26.69 11.15
CA GLN A 285 -8.34 27.78 11.23
C GLN A 285 -6.94 27.29 10.88
N LEU A 286 -6.48 26.18 11.47
CA LEU A 286 -5.18 25.59 11.16
C LEU A 286 -5.01 25.35 9.66
N ILE A 287 -6.00 24.72 9.01
CA ILE A 287 -5.94 24.41 7.57
C ILE A 287 -5.95 25.69 6.74
N ASN A 288 -6.85 26.64 7.01
CA ASN A 288 -6.92 27.89 6.25
C ASN A 288 -5.64 28.74 6.38
N ASP A 289 -5.06 28.81 7.58
CA ASP A 289 -3.81 29.52 7.82
C ASP A 289 -2.65 28.85 7.05
N THR A 290 -2.59 27.51 7.06
CA THR A 290 -1.61 26.76 6.25
C THR A 290 -1.79 27.01 4.76
N PHE A 291 -3.02 26.97 4.25
CA PHE A 291 -3.33 27.25 2.83
C PHE A 291 -2.91 28.66 2.42
N THR A 292 -3.17 29.64 3.29
CA THR A 292 -2.74 31.03 3.10
C THR A 292 -1.23 31.13 3.03
N ASN A 293 -0.50 30.40 3.88
CA ASN A 293 0.97 30.40 3.88
C ASN A 293 1.58 29.73 2.63
N VAL A 294 0.88 28.78 2.01
CA VAL A 294 1.23 28.21 0.70
C VAL A 294 0.89 29.16 -0.46
N GLY A 295 0.00 30.14 -0.23
CA GLY A 295 -0.49 31.04 -1.26
C GLY A 295 -1.58 30.44 -2.15
N ILE A 296 -2.37 29.48 -1.63
CA ILE A 296 -3.47 28.85 -2.38
C ILE A 296 -4.81 29.00 -1.68
N SER A 297 -5.89 29.00 -2.46
CA SER A 297 -7.25 29.02 -1.93
C SER A 297 -7.65 27.67 -1.33
N THR A 298 -8.50 27.72 -0.30
CA THR A 298 -9.07 26.55 0.37
C THR A 298 -9.66 25.56 -0.64
N ASP A 299 -9.39 24.28 -0.44
CA ASP A 299 -9.97 23.20 -1.24
C ASP A 299 -11.38 22.88 -0.74
N PRO A 300 -12.43 23.00 -1.58
CA PRO A 300 -13.81 22.75 -1.14
C PRO A 300 -14.04 21.33 -0.62
N VAL A 301 -13.34 20.34 -1.17
CA VAL A 301 -13.46 18.94 -0.75
C VAL A 301 -12.83 18.77 0.63
N ILE A 302 -11.63 19.33 0.85
CA ILE A 302 -11.00 19.30 2.19
C ILE A 302 -11.87 20.02 3.21
N ALA A 303 -12.40 21.21 2.88
CA ALA A 303 -13.31 21.94 3.76
C ALA A 303 -14.55 21.10 4.11
N HIS A 304 -15.13 20.39 3.14
CA HIS A 304 -16.25 19.50 3.38
C HIS A 304 -15.89 18.31 4.28
N ILE A 305 -14.77 17.62 4.01
CA ILE A 305 -14.28 16.50 4.82
C ILE A 305 -14.04 16.94 6.27
N VAL A 306 -13.44 18.11 6.47
CA VAL A 306 -13.17 18.67 7.80
C VAL A 306 -14.47 19.04 8.52
N ASN A 307 -15.39 19.74 7.84
CA ASN A 307 -16.63 20.22 8.46
C ASN A 307 -17.62 19.10 8.78
N SER A 308 -17.69 18.06 7.94
CA SER A 308 -18.58 16.92 8.18
C SER A 308 -18.16 16.08 9.39
N GLY A 309 -16.87 16.10 9.73
CA GLY A 309 -16.27 15.22 10.74
C GLY A 309 -16.32 13.73 10.39
N ALA A 310 -16.86 13.38 9.21
CA ALA A 310 -17.07 12.00 8.81
C ALA A 310 -15.76 11.35 8.33
N SER A 311 -15.58 10.08 8.70
CA SER A 311 -14.52 9.23 8.16
C SER A 311 -14.98 8.63 6.83
N HIS A 312 -14.03 8.22 5.99
CA HIS A 312 -14.36 7.48 4.77
C HIS A 312 -14.66 6.02 5.12
N GLN A 313 -15.63 5.39 4.46
CA GLN A 313 -16.04 4.01 4.77
C GLN A 313 -14.87 3.01 4.71
N ILE A 314 -13.94 3.19 3.76
CA ILE A 314 -12.73 2.34 3.65
C ILE A 314 -11.82 2.47 4.89
N ILE A 315 -11.68 3.68 5.43
CA ILE A 315 -10.92 3.92 6.67
C ILE A 315 -11.64 3.29 7.87
N ASP A 316 -12.98 3.32 7.88
CA ASP A 316 -13.75 2.70 8.96
C ASP A 316 -13.70 1.17 8.86
N PHE A 317 -13.75 0.61 7.65
CA PHE A 317 -13.58 -0.82 7.42
C PHE A 317 -12.20 -1.30 7.83
N SER A 318 -11.13 -0.53 7.57
CA SER A 318 -9.78 -0.92 7.97
C SER A 318 -9.60 -0.97 9.49
N LYS A 319 -10.33 -0.13 10.23
CA LYS A 319 -10.37 -0.10 11.70
C LYS A 319 -11.27 -1.16 12.31
N ASN A 320 -12.10 -1.85 11.52
CA ASN A 320 -13.13 -2.72 12.08
C ASN A 320 -12.53 -4.04 12.56
N LEU A 321 -12.29 -4.13 13.87
CA LEU A 321 -11.62 -5.25 14.54
C LEU A 321 -12.55 -6.46 14.82
N THR A 322 -13.81 -6.40 14.38
CA THR A 322 -14.84 -7.35 14.83
C THR A 322 -14.69 -8.73 14.19
N ILE A 323 -13.92 -9.59 14.86
CA ILE A 323 -14.22 -11.01 14.96
C ILE A 323 -15.32 -11.15 16.03
N GLN A 324 -16.59 -11.19 15.65
CA GLN A 324 -17.70 -11.40 16.60
C GLN A 324 -17.86 -12.88 16.95
N GLU A 325 -17.15 -13.40 17.95
CA GLU A 325 -17.43 -14.72 18.56
C GLU A 325 -18.87 -14.75 19.13
N PRO A 326 -19.68 -15.82 18.94
CA PRO A 326 -19.36 -17.14 18.37
C PRO A 326 -19.59 -17.25 16.85
N SER A 327 -19.91 -16.15 16.15
CA SER A 327 -20.10 -16.17 14.69
C SER A 327 -18.82 -15.92 13.88
N GLY A 328 -17.80 -15.31 14.47
CA GLY A 328 -16.43 -15.15 13.95
C GLY A 328 -16.26 -14.42 12.61
N LYS A 329 -17.27 -13.70 12.10
CA LYS A 329 -17.27 -13.26 10.68
C LYS A 329 -16.35 -12.08 10.39
N LEU A 330 -15.11 -12.38 10.03
CA LEU A 330 -14.25 -11.44 9.31
C LEU A 330 -14.92 -11.05 7.98
N THR A 331 -15.11 -9.75 7.74
CA THR A 331 -15.62 -9.30 6.45
C THR A 331 -14.48 -9.17 5.45
N PRO A 332 -14.59 -9.71 4.23
CA PRO A 332 -13.54 -9.52 3.21
C PRO A 332 -13.21 -8.05 2.95
N LEU A 333 -14.20 -7.16 3.01
CA LEU A 333 -14.02 -5.71 2.82
C LEU A 333 -13.10 -5.07 3.87
N THR A 334 -13.07 -5.58 5.11
CA THR A 334 -12.11 -5.14 6.15
C THR A 334 -10.67 -5.40 5.71
N ILE A 335 -10.35 -6.63 5.31
CA ILE A 335 -8.97 -6.97 4.92
C ILE A 335 -8.59 -6.31 3.59
N ILE A 336 -9.52 -6.23 2.64
CA ILE A 336 -9.35 -5.48 1.38
C ILE A 336 -9.01 -4.01 1.67
N SER A 337 -9.71 -3.37 2.62
CA SER A 337 -9.46 -1.97 2.99
C SER A 337 -8.08 -1.78 3.63
N ARG A 338 -7.63 -2.71 4.48
CA ARG A 338 -6.28 -2.69 5.06
C ARG A 338 -5.21 -2.87 3.99
N ALA A 339 -5.38 -3.86 3.12
CA ALA A 339 -4.49 -4.11 2.00
C ALA A 339 -4.35 -2.87 1.12
N LEU A 340 -5.46 -2.20 0.79
CA LEU A 340 -5.46 -0.97 0.02
C LEU A 340 -4.61 0.14 0.67
N LEU A 341 -4.79 0.38 1.97
CA LEU A 341 -4.04 1.42 2.69
C LEU A 341 -2.53 1.10 2.75
N MET A 342 -2.18 -0.18 2.95
CA MET A 342 -0.78 -0.62 2.89
C MET A 342 -0.21 -0.49 1.47
N LEU A 343 -1.00 -0.80 0.44
CA LEU A 343 -0.58 -0.67 -0.95
C LEU A 343 -0.41 0.78 -1.38
N ARG A 344 -1.22 1.71 -0.86
CA ARG A 344 -0.99 3.14 -1.08
C ARG A 344 0.37 3.58 -0.54
N ILE A 345 0.74 3.12 0.66
CA ILE A 345 2.05 3.41 1.26
C ILE A 345 3.16 2.80 0.42
N SER A 346 3.03 1.54 0.00
CA SER A 346 4.04 0.88 -0.83
C SER A 346 4.16 1.51 -2.22
N SER A 347 3.06 2.00 -2.79
CA SER A 347 3.05 2.70 -4.07
C SER A 347 3.84 4.00 -3.97
N GLY A 348 3.60 4.79 -2.92
CA GLY A 348 4.39 6.00 -2.66
C GLY A 348 5.87 5.70 -2.39
N ALA A 349 6.19 4.60 -1.70
CA ALA A 349 7.56 4.15 -1.48
C ALA A 349 8.28 3.76 -2.77
N ALA A 350 7.60 3.04 -3.67
CA ALA A 350 8.13 2.63 -4.97
C ALA A 350 8.27 3.85 -5.92
N PHE A 351 7.27 4.72 -5.96
CA PHE A 351 7.31 5.98 -6.72
C PHE A 351 8.48 6.86 -6.29
N ASP A 352 8.64 7.07 -4.99
CA ASP A 352 9.75 7.85 -4.41
C ASP A 352 11.12 7.24 -4.76
N LEU A 353 11.25 5.91 -4.74
CA LEU A 353 12.48 5.23 -5.14
C LEU A 353 12.80 5.43 -6.63
N LEU A 354 11.80 5.28 -7.50
CA LEU A 354 11.97 5.50 -8.95
C LEU A 354 12.32 6.97 -9.23
N LYS A 355 11.61 7.90 -8.59
CA LYS A 355 11.82 9.34 -8.72
C LYS A 355 13.20 9.79 -8.23
N SER A 356 13.65 9.31 -7.07
CA SER A 356 14.96 9.67 -6.52
C SER A 356 16.13 9.19 -7.40
N ALA A 357 15.99 8.05 -8.08
CA ALA A 357 16.95 7.59 -9.07
C ALA A 357 16.77 8.23 -10.47
N GLY A 358 15.72 9.06 -10.66
CA GLY A 358 15.35 9.64 -11.95
C GLY A 358 14.97 8.60 -13.01
N VAL A 359 14.40 7.48 -12.59
CA VAL A 359 13.90 6.43 -13.47
C VAL A 359 12.54 6.86 -14.01
N THR A 360 12.39 6.83 -15.33
CA THR A 360 11.16 7.16 -16.07
C THR A 360 10.45 5.89 -16.53
N ASN A 361 9.19 6.00 -16.96
CA ASN A 361 8.44 4.85 -17.49
C ASN A 361 9.15 4.21 -18.68
N ASP A 362 9.73 5.02 -19.58
CA ASP A 362 10.51 4.55 -20.72
C ASP A 362 11.67 3.64 -20.29
N ASN A 363 12.30 3.93 -19.14
CA ASN A 363 13.41 3.11 -18.65
C ASN A 363 12.97 1.72 -18.16
N ILE A 364 11.70 1.56 -17.78
CA ILE A 364 11.14 0.31 -17.24
C ILE A 364 10.02 -0.26 -18.14
N GLU A 365 9.90 0.22 -19.37
CA GLU A 365 8.85 -0.20 -20.31
C GLU A 365 8.91 -1.71 -20.61
N PHE A 366 10.11 -2.29 -20.61
CA PHE A 366 10.32 -3.74 -20.74
C PHE A 366 9.63 -4.56 -19.64
N TYR A 367 9.30 -3.94 -18.51
CA TYR A 367 8.60 -4.55 -17.38
C TYR A 367 7.12 -4.16 -17.34
N LEU A 368 6.82 -2.87 -17.57
CA LEU A 368 5.46 -2.36 -17.52
C LEU A 368 4.58 -2.99 -18.62
N ASN A 369 5.05 -3.01 -19.87
CA ASN A 369 4.23 -3.46 -20.99
C ASN A 369 3.85 -4.95 -20.89
N PRO A 370 4.79 -5.89 -20.65
CA PRO A 370 4.41 -7.30 -20.53
C PRO A 370 3.41 -7.55 -19.42
N ILE A 371 3.56 -6.92 -18.25
CA ILE A 371 2.63 -7.09 -17.12
C ILE A 371 1.26 -6.52 -17.45
N GLY A 372 1.19 -5.35 -18.08
CA GLY A 372 -0.10 -4.78 -18.47
C GLY A 372 -0.84 -5.61 -19.52
N ILE A 373 -0.13 -6.18 -20.49
CA ILE A 373 -0.71 -7.08 -21.49
C ILE A 373 -1.15 -8.40 -20.83
N GLU A 374 -0.29 -9.03 -20.04
CA GLU A 374 -0.56 -10.33 -19.39
C GLU A 374 -1.78 -10.25 -18.46
N ASN A 375 -1.93 -9.14 -17.74
CA ASN A 375 -3.06 -8.92 -16.83
C ASN A 375 -4.29 -8.30 -17.52
N GLY A 376 -4.24 -8.10 -18.84
CA GLY A 376 -5.36 -7.59 -19.64
C GLY A 376 -5.76 -6.16 -19.28
N HIS A 377 -4.78 -5.31 -18.95
CA HIS A 377 -4.98 -3.88 -18.72
C HIS A 377 -5.02 -3.10 -20.03
N TRP A 378 -4.22 -3.52 -21.02
CA TRP A 378 -4.21 -3.00 -22.38
C TRP A 378 -3.81 -4.09 -23.38
N LYS A 379 -4.01 -3.82 -24.67
CA LYS A 379 -3.88 -4.83 -25.74
C LYS A 379 -2.46 -4.95 -26.31
N GLU A 380 -1.82 -3.83 -26.63
CA GLU A 380 -0.62 -3.83 -27.50
C GLU A 380 0.57 -3.06 -26.91
N ALA A 381 0.33 -1.90 -26.28
CA ALA A 381 1.38 -1.04 -25.77
C ALA A 381 0.95 -0.33 -24.48
N THR A 382 1.93 -0.01 -23.64
CA THR A 382 1.74 0.81 -22.44
C THR A 382 1.08 2.14 -22.81
N PRO A 383 0.02 2.55 -22.09
CA PRO A 383 -0.61 3.83 -22.34
C PRO A 383 0.34 4.99 -22.01
N THR A 384 0.28 6.06 -22.81
CA THR A 384 1.08 7.28 -22.57
C THR A 384 0.65 8.02 -21.31
N ASN A 385 -0.58 7.81 -20.85
CA ASN A 385 -1.10 8.33 -19.60
C ASN A 385 -1.80 7.20 -18.82
N PHE A 386 -1.25 6.84 -17.67
CA PHE A 386 -1.85 5.81 -16.82
C PHE A 386 -3.16 6.24 -16.15
N GLU A 387 -3.47 7.54 -16.09
CA GLU A 387 -4.78 8.00 -15.61
C GLU A 387 -5.90 7.61 -16.57
N ALA A 388 -5.62 7.45 -17.86
CA ALA A 388 -6.62 6.97 -18.83
C ALA A 388 -7.11 5.53 -18.54
N LEU A 389 -6.39 4.78 -17.69
CA LEU A 389 -6.88 3.49 -17.19
C LEU A 389 -8.11 3.63 -16.28
N TRP A 390 -8.35 4.82 -15.72
CA TRP A 390 -9.53 5.15 -14.92
C TRP A 390 -10.79 5.29 -15.77
N ASP A 391 -10.70 5.84 -16.98
CA ASP A 391 -11.87 6.08 -17.85
C ASP A 391 -12.68 4.79 -18.06
N ASP A 392 -11.97 3.69 -18.34
CA ASP A 392 -12.50 2.33 -18.43
C ASP A 392 -13.23 1.86 -17.16
N ILE A 393 -12.72 2.26 -15.99
CA ILE A 393 -13.27 1.90 -14.68
C ILE A 393 -14.48 2.77 -14.35
N GLU A 394 -14.45 4.04 -14.68
CA GLU A 394 -15.55 4.96 -14.48
C GLU A 394 -16.77 4.54 -15.31
N GLU A 395 -16.59 4.21 -16.59
CA GLU A 395 -17.65 3.65 -17.43
C GLU A 395 -18.26 2.37 -16.83
N SER A 396 -17.41 1.48 -16.31
CA SER A 396 -17.86 0.30 -15.59
C SER A 396 -18.65 0.68 -14.34
N ILE A 397 -18.19 1.63 -13.53
CA ILE A 397 -18.89 2.05 -12.31
C ILE A 397 -20.28 2.59 -12.64
N VAL A 398 -20.40 3.48 -13.64
CA VAL A 398 -21.70 4.05 -14.05
C VAL A 398 -22.67 2.95 -14.44
N SER A 399 -22.24 2.00 -15.27
CA SER A 399 -23.08 0.87 -15.71
C SER A 399 -23.54 -0.01 -14.54
N ILE A 400 -22.69 -0.17 -13.53
CA ILE A 400 -22.97 -0.97 -12.33
C ILE A 400 -23.90 -0.23 -11.38
N GLU A 401 -23.74 1.09 -11.25
CA GLU A 401 -24.62 1.95 -10.44
C GLU A 401 -26.03 1.99 -11.02
N ASP A 402 -26.18 2.06 -12.34
CA ASP A 402 -27.48 1.97 -13.02
C ASP A 402 -28.18 0.64 -12.69
N LEU A 403 -27.45 -0.47 -12.71
CA LEU A 403 -28.00 -1.77 -12.33
C LEU A 403 -28.40 -1.83 -10.83
N LEU A 404 -27.65 -1.18 -9.95
CA LEU A 404 -28.01 -1.10 -8.53
C LEU A 404 -29.27 -0.25 -8.30
N ALA A 405 -29.52 0.75 -9.15
CA ALA A 405 -30.72 1.57 -9.09
C ALA A 405 -32.00 0.78 -9.42
N ASP A 406 -31.89 -0.32 -10.18
CA ASP A 406 -33.00 -1.23 -10.49
C ASP A 406 -33.44 -2.12 -9.30
N GLY A 407 -32.73 -2.06 -8.17
CA GLY A 407 -33.15 -2.60 -6.86
C GLY A 407 -32.37 -3.82 -6.34
N ASP A 408 -32.73 -4.29 -5.15
CA ASP A 408 -31.95 -5.22 -4.30
C ASP A 408 -31.80 -6.68 -4.82
N ASN A 409 -32.39 -7.02 -5.95
CA ASN A 409 -32.45 -8.40 -6.47
C ASN A 409 -31.34 -8.76 -7.47
N VAL A 410 -30.37 -7.86 -7.70
CA VAL A 410 -29.26 -8.13 -8.62
C VAL A 410 -28.44 -9.32 -8.12
N THR A 411 -28.40 -10.39 -8.93
CA THR A 411 -27.56 -11.55 -8.66
C THR A 411 -26.26 -11.49 -9.46
N LEU A 412 -25.27 -12.28 -9.02
CA LEU A 412 -24.05 -12.48 -9.79
C LEU A 412 -24.34 -13.05 -11.20
N HIS A 413 -25.42 -13.83 -11.35
CA HIS A 413 -25.81 -14.38 -12.64
C HIS A 413 -26.27 -13.29 -13.59
N ASP A 414 -27.13 -12.37 -13.12
CA ASP A 414 -27.61 -11.23 -13.92
C ASP A 414 -26.44 -10.37 -14.40
N PHE A 415 -25.42 -10.24 -13.55
CA PHE A 415 -24.22 -9.47 -13.84
C PHE A 415 -23.35 -10.11 -14.93
N TYR A 416 -23.10 -11.42 -14.87
CA TYR A 416 -22.34 -12.11 -15.92
C TYR A 416 -23.10 -12.15 -17.25
N SER A 417 -24.43 -12.22 -17.20
CA SER A 417 -25.27 -12.27 -18.40
C SER A 417 -25.33 -10.92 -19.12
N ASN A 418 -25.32 -9.81 -18.38
CA ASN A 418 -25.59 -8.48 -18.94
C ASN A 418 -24.37 -7.52 -18.94
N TYR A 419 -23.37 -7.73 -18.07
CA TYR A 419 -22.29 -6.76 -17.79
C TYR A 419 -20.89 -7.41 -17.71
N SER A 420 -20.67 -8.46 -18.52
CA SER A 420 -19.43 -9.25 -18.44
C SER A 420 -18.16 -8.44 -18.78
N SER A 421 -18.28 -7.47 -19.69
CA SER A 421 -17.18 -6.59 -20.10
C SER A 421 -16.81 -5.63 -18.97
N GLU A 422 -17.83 -4.99 -18.40
CA GLU A 422 -17.76 -3.99 -17.35
C GLU A 422 -17.17 -4.62 -16.08
N LEU A 423 -17.61 -5.84 -15.73
CA LEU A 423 -17.11 -6.61 -14.60
C LEU A 423 -15.61 -6.93 -14.72
N ASN A 424 -15.14 -7.22 -15.94
CA ASN A 424 -13.74 -7.56 -16.14
C ASN A 424 -12.82 -6.39 -15.86
N LYS A 425 -13.20 -5.17 -16.24
CA LYS A 425 -12.47 -3.95 -15.90
C LYS A 425 -12.62 -3.65 -14.41
N PHE A 426 -13.84 -3.69 -13.88
CA PHE A 426 -14.17 -3.34 -12.50
C PHE A 426 -13.41 -4.14 -11.43
N LYS A 427 -13.05 -5.40 -11.70
CA LYS A 427 -12.28 -6.23 -10.76
C LYS A 427 -10.75 -6.02 -10.83
N GLN A 428 -10.24 -5.30 -11.84
CA GLN A 428 -8.80 -5.07 -12.06
C GLN A 428 -8.26 -3.90 -11.23
N VAL A 429 -8.38 -3.99 -9.90
CA VAL A 429 -7.86 -2.96 -8.97
C VAL A 429 -6.36 -2.69 -9.15
N SER A 430 -5.62 -3.62 -9.74
CA SER A 430 -4.20 -3.49 -10.04
C SER A 430 -3.85 -2.41 -11.04
N ARG A 431 -4.83 -1.92 -11.82
CA ARG A 431 -4.65 -0.71 -12.64
C ARG A 431 -4.15 0.46 -11.80
N ALA A 432 -4.58 0.55 -10.54
CA ALA A 432 -4.16 1.61 -9.63
C ALA A 432 -2.68 1.60 -9.27
N CYS A 433 -2.00 0.47 -9.44
CA CYS A 433 -0.55 0.41 -9.27
C CYS A 433 0.15 1.32 -10.27
N PHE A 434 -0.33 1.41 -11.52
CA PHE A 434 0.37 2.14 -12.57
C PHE A 434 0.37 3.65 -12.31
N TRP A 435 -0.79 4.27 -12.11
CA TRP A 435 -0.82 5.70 -11.77
C TRP A 435 -0.23 6.01 -10.39
N GLY A 436 -0.18 5.01 -9.48
CA GLY A 436 0.41 5.17 -8.16
C GLY A 436 1.93 4.99 -8.06
N THR A 437 2.58 4.36 -9.04
CA THR A 437 4.02 4.04 -9.01
C THR A 437 4.81 4.60 -10.18
N CYS A 438 4.15 4.88 -11.31
CA CYS A 438 4.77 5.36 -12.53
C CYS A 438 4.69 6.89 -12.63
N GLN A 439 5.56 7.50 -13.44
CA GLN A 439 5.68 8.95 -13.60
C GLN A 439 4.83 9.51 -14.75
#